data_AF-A0A951VCP0-F1
#
_entry.id   AF-A0A951VCP0-F1
#
_cell.length_a   1.000
_cell.length_b   1.000
_cell.length_c   1.000
_cell.angle_alpha   90.00
_cell.angle_beta   90.00
_cell.angle_gamma   90.00
#
_symmetry.space_group_name_H-M   'P 1'
#
loop_
_entity.id
_entity.type
_entity.pdbx_description
1 polymer ?
#
loop_
_entity_poly.entity_id
_entity_poly.type
_entity_poly.pdbx_seq_one_letter_code
_entity_poly.pdbx_strand_id
1 'polypeptide(L)'
;MDLFSDIIHTGVTFVVVLTALVFVHEWGHYWVARRCGVRVDVFSIGFGPEIFGWTDRAGTRWKISALPLGGYVKFFGDMNAASAGKLTAGLDPAERAYAFHLKPVGQRAAVVAAGPIANFLFAIVLMAGFFATVGQPYTPADVGEVLPGSAAERAGFEVGDRVLAIDGQKIDRFLDMQQLVGMSPGDTLSFTIDRQGERVTLTAVPDRYESTDPLGNPQIIGRLGLSRAPEGFVRRGPAEALWYATVETGNIVRLTFKFLGQIFEGKRSGEELGGPLRIAKFSAETAKDGIASLIMFMAMLSINLGFVNLLPVPMLDGGHLAFYAWEAAAGRPLSERAQEYGFRIGLALVLSLMVFVTWNDLNYLNIFNFG
;
A
#
# COMPACT_ATOMS: atom_id res chain seq x y z
N MET A 1 -4.38 -31.15 -3.69
CA MET A 1 -5.67 -30.70 -4.24
C MET A 1 -5.57 -30.81 -5.75
N ASP A 2 -6.62 -31.22 -6.45
CA ASP A 2 -6.56 -31.24 -7.91
C ASP A 2 -6.53 -29.81 -8.46
N LEU A 3 -5.79 -29.60 -9.55
CA LEU A 3 -5.51 -28.29 -10.18
C LEU A 3 -6.74 -27.37 -10.28
N PHE A 4 -7.90 -27.93 -10.58
CA PHE A 4 -9.16 -27.21 -10.67
C PHE A 4 -9.59 -26.56 -9.35
N SER A 5 -9.42 -27.27 -8.23
CA SER A 5 -9.71 -26.76 -6.89
C SER A 5 -8.78 -25.61 -6.51
N ASP A 6 -7.50 -25.70 -6.86
CA ASP A 6 -6.53 -24.63 -6.57
C ASP A 6 -6.81 -23.36 -7.39
N ILE A 7 -7.22 -23.50 -8.66
CA ILE A 7 -7.62 -22.36 -9.50
C ILE A 7 -8.87 -21.67 -8.94
N ILE A 8 -9.90 -22.44 -8.54
CA ILE A 8 -11.12 -21.87 -7.96
C ILE A 8 -10.81 -21.18 -6.63
N HIS A 9 -10.05 -21.83 -5.75
CA HIS A 9 -9.66 -21.24 -4.46
C HIS A 9 -8.91 -19.91 -4.67
N THR A 10 -7.99 -19.87 -5.64
CA THR A 10 -7.24 -18.67 -5.99
C THR A 10 -8.15 -17.55 -6.50
N GLY A 11 -9.02 -17.86 -7.46
CA GLY A 11 -9.96 -16.90 -8.03
C GLY A 11 -10.94 -16.34 -7.00
N VAL A 12 -11.52 -17.22 -6.17
CA VAL A 12 -12.47 -16.82 -5.12
C VAL A 12 -11.79 -15.93 -4.08
N THR A 13 -10.61 -16.33 -3.58
CA THR A 13 -9.87 -15.55 -2.57
C THR A 13 -9.51 -14.17 -3.13
N PHE A 14 -8.99 -14.12 -4.35
CA PHE A 14 -8.67 -12.87 -5.02
C PHE A 14 -9.88 -11.95 -5.17
N VAL A 15 -11.02 -12.48 -5.64
CA VAL A 15 -12.26 -11.70 -5.80
C VAL A 15 -12.76 -11.17 -4.46
N VAL A 16 -12.72 -11.97 -3.39
CA VAL A 16 -13.14 -11.54 -2.05
C VAL A 16 -12.26 -10.39 -1.56
N VAL A 17 -10.93 -10.55 -1.63
CA VAL A 17 -9.99 -9.50 -1.20
C VAL A 17 -10.18 -8.24 -2.03
N LEU A 18 -10.18 -8.34 -3.36
CA LEU A 18 -10.32 -7.20 -4.25
C LEU A 18 -11.66 -6.47 -4.05
N THR A 19 -12.76 -7.23 -3.91
CA THR A 19 -14.09 -6.66 -3.67
C THR A 19 -14.14 -5.86 -2.37
N ALA A 20 -13.55 -6.39 -1.29
CA ALA A 20 -13.51 -5.67 -0.02
C ALA A 20 -12.74 -4.34 -0.12
N LEU A 21 -11.56 -4.38 -0.76
CA LEU A 21 -10.71 -3.20 -0.94
C LEU A 21 -11.37 -2.11 -1.81
N VAL A 22 -11.92 -2.52 -2.95
CA VAL A 22 -12.65 -1.63 -3.85
C VAL A 22 -13.87 -1.06 -3.15
N PHE A 23 -14.65 -1.90 -2.47
CA PHE A 23 -15.85 -1.44 -1.77
C PHE A 23 -15.53 -0.33 -0.76
N VAL A 24 -14.49 -0.51 0.06
CA VAL A 24 -14.05 0.49 1.04
C VAL A 24 -13.64 1.79 0.36
N HIS A 25 -12.90 1.69 -0.73
CA HIS A 25 -12.47 2.84 -1.53
C HIS A 25 -13.68 3.62 -2.08
N GLU A 26 -14.58 2.94 -2.81
CA GLU A 26 -15.79 3.56 -3.36
C GLU A 26 -16.70 4.12 -2.24
N TRP A 27 -16.76 3.42 -1.10
CA TRP A 27 -17.52 3.86 0.06
C TRP A 27 -16.99 5.18 0.63
N GLY A 28 -15.68 5.41 0.60
CA GLY A 28 -15.07 6.69 0.98
C GLY A 28 -15.62 7.85 0.15
N HIS A 29 -15.56 7.72 -1.18
CA HIS A 29 -16.12 8.71 -2.11
C HIS A 29 -17.61 8.95 -1.86
N TYR A 30 -18.40 7.87 -1.78
CA TYR A 30 -19.84 7.93 -1.51
C TYR A 30 -20.14 8.70 -0.22
N TRP A 31 -19.45 8.34 0.88
CA TRP A 31 -19.74 8.85 2.21
C TRP A 31 -19.47 10.36 2.33
N VAL A 32 -18.39 10.85 1.71
CA VAL A 32 -18.08 12.29 1.68
C VAL A 32 -18.98 13.02 0.69
N ALA A 33 -19.27 12.46 -0.50
CA ALA A 33 -20.16 13.07 -1.48
C ALA A 33 -21.54 13.36 -0.89
N ARG A 34 -22.12 12.39 -0.18
CA ARG A 34 -23.41 12.56 0.51
C ARG A 34 -23.37 13.69 1.54
N ARG A 35 -22.25 13.87 2.25
CA ARG A 35 -22.07 14.97 3.23
C ARG A 35 -21.86 16.34 2.59
N CYS A 36 -21.28 16.38 1.40
CA CYS A 36 -21.19 17.60 0.59
C CYS A 36 -22.51 17.93 -0.15
N GLY A 37 -23.59 17.17 0.10
CA GLY A 37 -24.86 17.35 -0.56
C GLY A 37 -24.80 17.07 -2.07
N VAL A 38 -23.93 16.14 -2.48
CA VAL A 38 -23.85 15.62 -3.85
C VAL A 38 -24.76 14.41 -3.94
N ARG A 39 -25.63 14.37 -4.96
CA ARG A 39 -26.43 13.17 -5.22
C ARG A 39 -25.54 12.11 -5.87
N VAL A 40 -25.65 10.89 -5.39
CA VAL A 40 -24.97 9.72 -5.97
C VAL A 40 -26.02 8.91 -6.71
N ASP A 41 -25.85 8.77 -8.02
CA ASP A 41 -26.80 8.04 -8.87
C ASP A 41 -26.53 6.53 -8.82
N VAL A 42 -25.25 6.11 -8.81
CA VAL A 42 -24.86 4.70 -8.84
C VAL A 42 -23.69 4.44 -7.89
N PHE A 43 -23.78 3.34 -7.16
CA PHE A 43 -22.65 2.71 -6.46
C PHE A 43 -22.47 1.30 -7.04
N SER A 44 -21.36 1.05 -7.73
CA SER A 44 -21.11 -0.21 -8.42
C SER A 44 -19.90 -0.92 -7.85
N ILE A 45 -20.09 -2.18 -7.47
CA ILE A 45 -18.99 -3.14 -7.30
C ILE A 45 -18.86 -3.89 -8.62
N GLY A 46 -17.70 -3.79 -9.25
CA GLY A 46 -17.43 -4.33 -10.58
C GLY A 46 -17.89 -3.44 -11.73
N PHE A 47 -17.55 -3.90 -12.94
CA PHE A 47 -17.89 -3.27 -14.22
C PHE A 47 -18.78 -4.16 -15.09
N GLY A 48 -19.35 -3.57 -16.15
CA GLY A 48 -20.14 -4.28 -17.14
C GLY A 48 -21.62 -4.42 -16.78
N PRO A 49 -22.32 -5.45 -17.30
CA PRO A 49 -23.75 -5.65 -17.05
C PRO A 49 -24.02 -5.93 -15.56
N GLU A 50 -25.12 -5.39 -15.08
CA GLU A 50 -25.59 -5.60 -13.72
C GLU A 50 -26.08 -7.04 -13.55
N ILE A 51 -25.55 -7.75 -12.54
CA ILE A 51 -26.04 -9.07 -12.12
C ILE A 51 -27.16 -8.89 -11.10
N PHE A 52 -26.93 -8.02 -10.12
CA PHE A 52 -27.85 -7.79 -9.01
C PHE A 52 -27.74 -6.34 -8.52
N GLY A 53 -28.85 -5.76 -8.08
CA GLY A 53 -28.85 -4.41 -7.53
C GLY A 53 -30.18 -3.96 -6.95
N TRP A 54 -30.13 -2.94 -6.11
CA TRP A 54 -31.28 -2.32 -5.47
C TRP A 54 -31.11 -0.80 -5.44
N THR A 55 -32.22 -0.08 -5.29
CA THR A 55 -32.18 1.38 -5.13
C THR A 55 -32.50 1.72 -3.68
N ASP A 56 -31.62 2.49 -3.03
CA ASP A 56 -31.83 2.89 -1.64
C ASP A 56 -32.86 4.04 -1.52
N ARG A 57 -33.25 4.38 -0.29
CA ARG A 57 -34.16 5.51 -0.01
C ARG A 57 -33.59 6.86 -0.45
N ALA A 58 -32.29 6.90 -0.67
CA ALA A 58 -31.53 8.08 -1.00
C ALA A 58 -31.41 8.27 -2.53
N GLY A 59 -32.03 7.38 -3.31
CA GLY A 59 -32.05 7.38 -4.78
C GLY A 59 -30.84 6.74 -5.45
N THR A 60 -29.89 6.18 -4.67
CA THR A 60 -28.67 5.58 -5.21
C THR A 60 -28.93 4.14 -5.66
N ARG A 61 -28.56 3.81 -6.92
CA ARG A 61 -28.57 2.43 -7.42
C ARG A 61 -27.31 1.71 -6.96
N TRP A 62 -27.47 0.82 -5.98
CA TRP A 62 -26.44 -0.11 -5.53
C TRP A 62 -26.45 -1.32 -6.44
N LYS A 63 -25.31 -1.69 -7.03
CA LYS A 63 -25.24 -2.83 -7.94
C LYS A 63 -23.93 -3.60 -7.86
N ILE A 64 -24.03 -4.88 -8.17
CA ILE A 64 -22.94 -5.81 -8.38
C ILE A 64 -22.94 -6.16 -9.86
N SER A 65 -21.81 -5.92 -10.53
CA SER A 65 -21.66 -6.11 -11.97
C SER A 65 -20.78 -7.32 -12.29
N ALA A 66 -20.87 -7.82 -13.51
CA ALA A 66 -20.27 -9.10 -13.89
C ALA A 66 -18.74 -9.17 -13.81
N LEU A 67 -18.03 -8.05 -13.98
CA LEU A 67 -16.57 -8.03 -13.91
C LEU A 67 -16.10 -7.51 -12.55
N PRO A 68 -15.56 -8.36 -11.65
CA PRO A 68 -15.20 -7.95 -10.27
C PRO A 68 -13.86 -7.21 -10.17
N LEU A 69 -13.36 -6.62 -11.26
CA LEU A 69 -12.02 -6.01 -11.35
C LEU A 69 -12.02 -4.51 -11.04
N GLY A 70 -12.75 -4.08 -10.01
CA GLY A 70 -12.85 -2.67 -9.62
C GLY A 70 -14.27 -2.28 -9.25
N GLY A 71 -14.55 -0.98 -9.22
CA GLY A 71 -15.83 -0.39 -8.84
C GLY A 71 -15.89 1.05 -9.28
N TYR A 72 -17.04 1.70 -9.08
CA TYR A 72 -17.16 3.15 -9.27
C TYR A 72 -18.37 3.72 -8.53
N VAL A 73 -18.23 4.97 -8.10
CA VAL A 73 -19.33 5.84 -7.70
C VAL A 73 -19.65 6.83 -8.81
N LYS A 74 -20.89 6.81 -9.32
CA LYS A 74 -21.35 7.79 -10.29
C LYS A 74 -22.09 8.92 -9.58
N PHE A 75 -21.54 10.13 -9.65
CA PHE A 75 -22.19 11.32 -9.10
C PHE A 75 -23.19 11.93 -10.09
N PHE A 76 -24.19 12.61 -9.54
CA PHE A 76 -25.15 13.34 -10.34
C PHE A 76 -24.48 14.49 -11.10
N GLY A 77 -24.77 14.57 -12.39
CA GLY A 77 -24.13 15.51 -13.31
C GLY A 77 -22.69 15.14 -13.70
N ASP A 78 -22.22 13.94 -13.34
CA ASP A 78 -20.89 13.43 -13.69
C ASP A 78 -20.99 12.51 -14.91
N MET A 79 -20.83 13.09 -16.11
CA MET A 79 -20.67 12.35 -17.36
C MET A 79 -19.70 13.09 -18.30
N ASN A 80 -18.61 12.39 -18.65
CA ASN A 80 -17.59 12.63 -19.68
C ASN A 80 -17.09 14.08 -19.84
N ALA A 81 -15.78 14.29 -19.73
CA ALA A 81 -15.09 15.54 -20.07
C ALA A 81 -15.46 16.10 -21.47
N ALA A 82 -15.98 15.27 -22.36
CA ALA A 82 -16.51 15.65 -23.67
C ALA A 82 -17.89 16.35 -23.65
N SER A 83 -18.54 16.50 -22.48
CA SER A 83 -19.94 16.96 -22.38
C SER A 83 -20.20 18.00 -21.28
N ALA A 84 -19.17 18.38 -20.51
CA ALA A 84 -19.29 19.27 -19.34
C ALA A 84 -19.95 20.63 -19.68
N GLY A 85 -19.64 21.22 -20.84
CA GLY A 85 -20.24 22.48 -21.29
C GLY A 85 -21.69 22.41 -21.79
N LYS A 86 -22.21 21.22 -22.16
CA LYS A 86 -23.56 21.09 -22.78
C LYS A 86 -24.70 20.83 -21.80
N LEU A 87 -24.45 20.27 -20.61
CA LEU A 87 -25.52 19.88 -19.68
C LEU A 87 -25.90 20.93 -18.64
N THR A 88 -25.01 21.87 -18.29
CA THR A 88 -25.31 22.92 -17.31
C THR A 88 -26.43 23.87 -17.78
N ALA A 89 -26.65 23.99 -19.09
CA ALA A 89 -27.72 24.80 -19.66
C ALA A 89 -29.13 24.22 -19.46
N GLY A 90 -29.27 22.93 -19.16
CA GLY A 90 -30.56 22.22 -19.05
C GLY A 90 -30.97 21.76 -17.65
N LEU A 91 -30.14 21.97 -16.62
CA LEU A 91 -30.45 21.58 -15.24
C LEU A 91 -31.35 22.62 -14.56
N ASP A 92 -32.45 22.14 -13.98
CA ASP A 92 -33.33 22.95 -13.13
C ASP A 92 -32.52 23.51 -11.93
N PRO A 93 -32.74 24.75 -11.47
CA PRO A 93 -32.11 25.32 -10.29
C PRO A 93 -32.03 24.38 -9.06
N ALA A 94 -33.04 23.55 -8.84
CA ALA A 94 -33.04 22.56 -7.76
C ALA A 94 -31.99 21.44 -7.97
N GLU A 95 -31.77 21.02 -9.22
CA GLU A 95 -30.82 19.95 -9.58
C GLU A 95 -29.36 20.41 -9.54
N ARG A 96 -29.11 21.69 -9.87
CA ARG A 96 -27.77 22.29 -9.82
C ARG A 96 -27.15 22.23 -8.42
N ALA A 97 -27.97 22.30 -7.37
CA ALA A 97 -27.50 22.22 -5.99
C ALA A 97 -26.87 20.86 -5.64
N TYR A 98 -27.23 19.79 -6.37
CA TYR A 98 -26.77 18.42 -6.12
C TYR A 98 -25.68 17.95 -7.09
N ALA A 99 -25.39 18.73 -8.14
CA ALA A 99 -24.44 18.37 -9.17
C ALA A 99 -22.99 18.47 -8.67
N PHE A 100 -22.21 17.41 -8.87
CA PHE A 100 -20.83 17.32 -8.35
C PHE A 100 -19.90 18.39 -8.93
N HIS A 101 -19.91 18.57 -10.25
CA HIS A 101 -19.02 19.49 -10.96
C HIS A 101 -19.25 20.97 -10.63
N LEU A 102 -20.42 21.32 -10.04
CA LEU A 102 -20.75 22.68 -9.59
C LEU A 102 -20.35 22.95 -8.14
N LYS A 103 -19.86 21.95 -7.39
CA LYS A 103 -19.44 22.14 -6.01
C LYS A 103 -18.10 22.91 -5.95
N PRO A 104 -17.87 23.67 -4.86
CA PRO A 104 -16.58 24.31 -4.62
C PRO A 104 -15.42 23.33 -4.74
N VAL A 105 -14.28 23.79 -5.25
CA VAL A 105 -13.06 22.97 -5.46
C VAL A 105 -12.71 22.16 -4.22
N GLY A 106 -12.78 22.76 -3.03
CA GLY A 106 -12.48 22.06 -1.77
C GLY A 106 -13.43 20.89 -1.48
N GLN A 107 -14.72 21.00 -1.82
CA GLN A 107 -15.66 19.89 -1.67
C GLN A 107 -15.39 18.79 -2.70
N ARG A 108 -15.12 19.16 -3.95
CA ARG A 108 -14.75 18.18 -4.99
C ARG A 108 -13.47 17.43 -4.63
N ALA A 109 -12.44 18.15 -4.18
CA ALA A 109 -11.19 17.58 -3.71
C ALA A 109 -11.40 16.68 -2.48
N ALA A 110 -12.24 17.07 -1.51
CA ALA A 110 -12.56 16.23 -0.36
C ALA A 110 -13.23 14.91 -0.77
N VAL A 111 -14.18 14.94 -1.71
CA VAL A 111 -14.85 13.74 -2.23
C VAL A 111 -13.87 12.82 -2.94
N VAL A 112 -13.01 13.36 -3.80
CA VAL A 112 -12.02 12.56 -4.54
C VAL A 112 -10.94 12.00 -3.60
N ALA A 113 -10.45 12.78 -2.63
CA ALA A 113 -9.47 12.27 -1.66
C ALA A 113 -10.04 11.20 -0.71
N ALA A 114 -11.37 11.16 -0.54
CA ALA A 114 -12.02 10.30 0.44
C ALA A 114 -11.83 8.81 0.18
N GLY A 115 -11.82 8.38 -1.08
CA GLY A 115 -11.64 6.97 -1.43
C GLY A 115 -10.26 6.44 -1.04
N PRO A 116 -9.16 7.07 -1.47
CA PRO A 116 -7.83 6.70 -1.04
C PRO A 116 -7.63 6.79 0.47
N ILE A 117 -8.15 7.84 1.12
CA ILE A 117 -8.09 7.99 2.58
C ILE A 117 -8.83 6.84 3.29
N ALA A 118 -9.99 6.42 2.78
CA ALA A 118 -10.74 5.29 3.34
C ALA A 118 -9.92 4.00 3.33
N ASN A 119 -9.12 3.75 2.28
CA ASN A 119 -8.21 2.61 2.24
C ASN A 119 -7.12 2.69 3.32
N PHE A 120 -6.48 3.84 3.51
CA PHE A 120 -5.49 3.99 4.59
C PHE A 120 -6.13 3.76 5.98
N LEU A 121 -7.32 4.32 6.21
CA LEU A 121 -8.05 4.11 7.47
C LEU A 121 -8.43 2.64 7.67
N PHE A 122 -8.88 1.96 6.61
CA PHE A 122 -9.22 0.55 6.66
C PHE A 122 -8.01 -0.32 6.98
N ALA A 123 -6.86 -0.07 6.34
CA ALA A 123 -5.62 -0.75 6.66
C ALA A 123 -5.20 -0.57 8.12
N ILE A 124 -5.29 0.66 8.63
CA ILE A 124 -4.97 0.97 10.03
C ILE A 124 -5.89 0.20 10.98
N VAL A 125 -7.19 0.13 10.68
CA VAL A 125 -8.16 -0.61 11.51
C VAL A 125 -7.88 -2.12 11.47
N LEU A 126 -7.63 -2.70 10.29
CA LEU A 126 -7.28 -4.12 10.14
C LEU A 126 -6.02 -4.46 10.93
N MET A 127 -4.98 -3.67 10.77
CA MET A 127 -3.69 -3.89 11.41
C MET A 127 -3.74 -3.64 12.92
N ALA A 128 -4.48 -2.63 13.39
CA ALA A 128 -4.71 -2.41 14.81
C ALA A 128 -5.48 -3.58 15.44
N GLY A 129 -6.51 -4.10 14.76
CA GLY A 129 -7.22 -5.30 15.19
C GLY A 129 -6.31 -6.52 15.29
N PHE A 130 -5.44 -6.72 14.29
CA PHE A 130 -4.44 -7.79 14.30
C PHE A 130 -3.43 -7.61 15.44
N PHE A 131 -2.89 -6.41 15.65
CA PHE A 131 -1.92 -6.12 16.72
C PHE A 131 -2.50 -6.29 18.12
N ALA A 132 -3.80 -6.05 18.30
CA ALA A 132 -4.49 -6.25 19.58
C ALA A 132 -4.80 -7.73 19.87
N THR A 133 -5.11 -8.52 18.84
CA THR A 133 -5.63 -9.90 19.00
C THR A 133 -4.59 -10.99 18.77
N VAL A 134 -3.88 -10.93 17.65
CA VAL A 134 -2.83 -11.88 17.27
C VAL A 134 -1.50 -11.39 17.84
N GLY A 135 -1.22 -10.11 17.66
CA GLY A 135 0.00 -9.43 18.09
C GLY A 135 0.66 -8.71 16.93
N GLN A 136 1.44 -7.68 17.24
CA GLN A 136 2.30 -7.03 16.27
C GLN A 136 3.51 -7.93 16.01
N PRO A 137 3.87 -8.21 14.72
CA PRO A 137 5.16 -8.80 14.40
C PRO A 137 6.25 -7.87 14.95
N TYR A 138 6.95 -8.35 15.96
CA TYR A 138 8.01 -7.62 16.62
C TYR A 138 9.30 -8.41 16.42
N THR A 139 10.29 -7.74 15.83
CA THR A 139 11.64 -8.24 15.73
C THR A 139 12.46 -7.55 16.82
N PRO A 140 12.40 -8.02 18.08
CA PRO A 140 13.30 -7.51 19.10
C PRO A 140 14.74 -7.65 18.60
N ALA A 141 15.65 -6.81 19.09
CA ALA A 141 17.07 -6.94 18.79
C ALA A 141 17.72 -8.13 19.52
N ASP A 142 17.03 -9.27 19.50
CA ASP A 142 17.45 -10.53 20.10
C ASP A 142 18.33 -11.27 19.10
N VAL A 143 19.48 -11.74 19.59
CA VAL A 143 20.43 -12.54 18.85
C VAL A 143 19.90 -13.98 18.76
N GLY A 144 19.46 -14.35 17.56
CA GLY A 144 19.00 -15.71 17.27
C GLY A 144 20.13 -16.65 16.86
N GLU A 145 21.14 -16.12 16.18
CA GLU A 145 22.33 -16.86 15.74
C GLU A 145 23.52 -15.92 15.71
N VAL A 146 24.70 -16.46 15.99
CA VAL A 146 25.98 -15.79 15.83
C VAL A 146 26.78 -16.58 14.80
N LEU A 147 27.12 -15.95 13.68
CA LEU A 147 27.86 -16.62 12.61
C LEU A 147 29.31 -16.91 13.04
N PRO A 148 29.83 -18.13 12.81
CA PRO A 148 31.22 -18.44 13.10
C PRO A 148 32.21 -17.54 12.37
N GLY A 149 33.27 -17.12 13.05
CA GLY A 149 34.32 -16.24 12.55
C GLY A 149 33.92 -14.76 12.40
N SER A 150 32.68 -14.40 12.73
CA SER A 150 32.15 -13.05 12.54
C SER A 150 32.64 -12.03 13.58
N ALA A 151 32.51 -10.74 13.28
CA ALA A 151 32.76 -9.66 14.24
C ALA A 151 31.97 -9.82 15.55
N ALA A 152 30.76 -10.35 15.50
CA ALA A 152 29.94 -10.62 16.66
C ALA A 152 30.50 -11.74 17.53
N GLU A 153 30.94 -12.86 16.93
CA GLU A 153 31.58 -13.95 17.68
C GLU A 153 32.86 -13.45 18.36
N ARG A 154 33.71 -12.69 17.64
CA ARG A 154 34.95 -12.12 18.19
C ARG A 154 34.70 -11.13 19.33
N ALA A 155 33.57 -10.43 19.31
CA ALA A 155 33.15 -9.52 20.37
C ALA A 155 32.45 -10.22 21.55
N GLY A 156 32.23 -11.54 21.46
CA GLY A 156 31.65 -12.34 22.52
C GLY A 156 30.12 -12.27 22.62
N PHE A 157 29.42 -11.97 21.53
CA PHE A 157 27.97 -12.12 21.48
C PHE A 157 27.57 -13.59 21.59
N GLU A 158 26.44 -13.83 22.24
CA GLU A 158 25.88 -15.17 22.45
C GLU A 158 24.42 -15.21 21.97
N VAL A 159 23.96 -16.42 21.61
CA VAL A 159 22.55 -16.64 21.29
C VAL A 159 21.69 -16.37 22.53
N GLY A 160 20.65 -15.56 22.35
CA GLY A 160 19.76 -15.11 23.42
C GLY A 160 20.10 -13.74 23.99
N ASP A 161 21.22 -13.11 23.59
CA ASP A 161 21.51 -11.72 23.93
C ASP A 161 20.44 -10.79 23.34
N ARG A 162 19.99 -9.80 24.12
CA ARG A 162 19.13 -8.72 23.63
C ARG A 162 19.90 -7.41 23.58
N VAL A 163 20.05 -6.83 22.40
CA VAL A 163 20.70 -5.51 22.26
C VAL A 163 19.74 -4.42 22.70
N LEU A 164 20.11 -3.68 23.75
CA LEU A 164 19.32 -2.58 24.33
C LEU A 164 19.75 -1.22 23.78
N ALA A 165 21.05 -1.04 23.52
CA ALA A 165 21.60 0.20 22.97
C ALA A 165 22.92 -0.02 22.22
N ILE A 166 23.21 0.89 21.29
CA ILE A 166 24.51 0.98 20.60
C ILE A 166 25.00 2.41 20.73
N ASP A 167 26.20 2.61 21.29
CA ASP A 167 26.79 3.92 21.61
C ASP A 167 25.84 4.85 22.37
N GLY A 168 25.08 4.27 23.30
CA GLY A 168 24.07 4.98 24.10
C GLY A 168 22.76 5.28 23.38
N GLN A 169 22.64 4.99 22.07
CA GLN A 169 21.37 5.07 21.35
C GLN A 169 20.53 3.84 21.62
N LYS A 170 19.30 4.04 22.12
CA LYS A 170 18.37 2.95 22.41
C LYS A 170 18.00 2.20 21.12
N ILE A 171 18.09 0.88 21.16
CA ILE A 171 17.69 -0.02 20.08
C ILE A 171 16.47 -0.80 20.54
N ASP A 172 15.37 -0.65 19.80
CA ASP A 172 14.12 -1.38 20.09
C ASP A 172 13.87 -2.51 19.09
N ARG A 173 14.38 -2.43 17.85
CA ARG A 173 14.21 -3.48 16.84
C ARG A 173 15.55 -3.94 16.26
N PHE A 174 15.57 -5.20 15.83
CA PHE A 174 16.73 -5.76 15.12
C PHE A 174 17.07 -4.96 13.84
N LEU A 175 16.07 -4.41 13.16
CA LEU A 175 16.26 -3.59 11.97
C LEU A 175 17.01 -2.28 12.29
N ASP A 176 16.72 -1.66 13.45
CA ASP A 176 17.39 -0.43 13.89
C ASP A 176 18.88 -0.70 14.13
N MET A 177 19.18 -1.84 14.76
CA MET A 177 20.55 -2.34 14.89
C MET A 177 21.21 -2.57 13.53
N GLN A 178 20.55 -3.29 12.61
CA GLN A 178 21.13 -3.57 11.29
C GLN A 178 21.45 -2.28 10.52
N GLN A 179 20.58 -1.28 10.61
CA GLN A 179 20.80 0.01 9.95
C GLN A 179 22.01 0.73 10.55
N LEU A 180 22.09 0.84 11.88
CA LEU A 180 23.18 1.54 12.56
C LEU A 180 24.53 0.84 12.31
N VAL A 181 24.58 -0.48 12.47
CA VAL A 181 25.77 -1.30 12.19
C VAL A 181 26.18 -1.20 10.73
N GLY A 182 25.21 -1.24 9.80
CA GLY A 182 25.45 -1.13 8.37
C GLY A 182 26.14 0.17 7.96
N MET A 183 25.92 1.25 8.71
CA MET A 183 26.51 2.58 8.47
C MET A 183 27.87 2.80 9.15
N SER A 184 28.36 1.84 9.95
CA SER A 184 29.59 1.98 10.75
C SER A 184 30.68 0.93 10.41
N PRO A 185 31.07 0.76 9.13
CA PRO A 185 32.03 -0.26 8.72
C PRO A 185 33.46 0.01 9.24
N GLY A 186 33.92 -0.83 10.17
CA GLY A 186 35.24 -0.73 10.78
C GLY A 186 35.33 0.25 11.96
N ASP A 187 34.22 0.87 12.35
CA ASP A 187 34.17 1.69 13.55
C ASP A 187 34.00 0.82 14.81
N THR A 188 34.53 1.29 15.93
CA THR A 188 34.33 0.61 17.22
C THR A 188 33.01 1.06 17.82
N LEU A 189 32.08 0.11 17.96
CA LEU A 189 30.75 0.34 18.52
C LEU A 189 30.65 -0.33 19.90
N SER A 190 30.02 0.37 20.85
CA SER A 190 29.72 -0.11 22.20
C SER A 190 28.27 -0.58 22.30
N PHE A 191 28.07 -1.86 22.55
CA PHE A 191 26.76 -2.49 22.66
C PHE A 191 26.41 -2.68 24.12
N THR A 192 25.29 -2.11 24.56
CA THR A 192 24.66 -2.49 25.82
C THR A 192 23.66 -3.59 25.52
N ILE A 193 23.89 -4.77 26.07
CA ILE A 193 23.04 -5.94 25.91
C ILE A 193 22.43 -6.37 27.25
N ASP A 194 21.31 -7.08 27.17
CA ASP A 194 20.74 -7.86 28.26
C ASP A 194 21.05 -9.34 28.00
N ARG A 195 21.89 -9.92 28.85
CA ARG A 195 22.26 -11.35 28.83
C ARG A 195 21.69 -11.98 30.09
N GLN A 196 20.64 -12.78 29.93
CA GLN A 196 19.97 -13.48 31.03
C GLN A 196 19.51 -12.57 32.19
N GLY A 197 19.14 -11.32 31.91
CA GLY A 197 18.69 -10.34 32.91
C GLY A 197 19.81 -9.43 33.42
N GLU A 198 21.06 -9.68 33.05
CA GLU A 198 22.20 -8.83 33.39
C GLU A 198 22.58 -7.90 32.24
N ARG A 199 22.85 -6.63 32.56
CA ARG A 199 23.35 -5.68 31.57
C ARG A 199 24.85 -5.87 31.37
N VAL A 200 25.22 -6.28 30.17
CA VAL A 200 26.61 -6.45 29.75
C VAL A 200 26.94 -5.41 28.68
N THR A 201 28.15 -4.87 28.70
CA THR A 201 28.66 -4.01 27.64
C THR A 201 29.68 -4.77 26.82
N LEU A 202 29.42 -4.91 25.52
CA LEU A 202 30.34 -5.52 24.56
C LEU A 202 30.85 -4.46 23.60
N THR A 203 32.10 -4.60 23.17
CA THR A 203 32.69 -3.72 22.16
C THR A 203 32.94 -4.54 20.90
N ALA A 204 32.38 -4.11 19.77
CA ALA A 204 32.53 -4.82 18.51
C ALA A 204 32.87 -3.87 17.37
N VAL A 205 33.63 -4.38 16.40
CA VAL A 205 34.02 -3.65 15.19
C VAL A 205 33.37 -4.37 14.00
N PRO A 206 32.34 -3.79 13.35
CA PRO A 206 31.67 -4.42 12.22
C PRO A 206 32.65 -4.67 11.07
N ASP A 207 32.60 -5.88 10.50
CA ASP A 207 33.41 -6.24 9.35
C ASP A 207 32.98 -5.44 8.12
N ARG A 208 33.96 -5.04 7.30
CA ARG A 208 33.71 -4.36 6.02
C ARG A 208 33.25 -5.38 5.00
N TYR A 209 32.03 -5.24 4.53
CA TYR A 209 31.46 -6.10 3.51
C TYR A 209 31.15 -5.27 2.26
N GLU A 210 31.70 -5.70 1.12
CA GLU A 210 31.35 -5.13 -0.17
C GLU A 210 29.92 -5.56 -0.53
N SER A 211 29.06 -4.57 -0.71
CA SER A 211 27.70 -4.74 -1.18
C SER A 211 27.52 -3.85 -2.38
N THR A 212 26.67 -4.27 -3.29
CA THR A 212 26.14 -3.34 -4.28
C THR A 212 24.98 -2.61 -3.64
N ASP A 213 24.97 -1.28 -3.72
CA ASP A 213 23.80 -0.51 -3.33
C ASP A 213 22.65 -0.83 -4.31
N PRO A 214 21.43 -0.37 -4.01
CA PRO A 214 20.37 -0.54 -4.95
C PRO A 214 20.65 0.11 -6.31
N LEU A 215 21.69 0.94 -6.57
CA LEU A 215 22.02 1.58 -7.88
C LEU A 215 22.90 0.74 -8.79
N GLY A 216 23.39 -0.38 -8.29
CA GLY A 216 24.52 -1.01 -8.95
C GLY A 216 25.86 -0.39 -8.58
N ASN A 217 25.91 0.61 -7.70
CA ASN A 217 27.18 1.18 -7.24
C ASN A 217 27.78 0.29 -6.14
N PRO A 218 29.10 0.07 -6.15
CA PRO A 218 29.77 -0.57 -5.05
C PRO A 218 29.69 0.32 -3.79
N GLN A 219 29.27 -0.26 -2.68
CA GLN A 219 29.28 0.37 -1.36
C GLN A 219 29.88 -0.60 -0.34
N ILE A 220 30.47 -0.05 0.72
CA ILE A 220 30.96 -0.83 1.85
C ILE A 220 29.95 -0.67 2.97
N ILE A 221 29.41 -1.79 3.46
CA ILE A 221 28.52 -1.82 4.62
C ILE A 221 29.18 -2.56 5.78
N GLY A 222 28.83 -2.18 7.00
CA GLY A 222 29.23 -2.91 8.20
C GLY A 222 28.41 -4.20 8.38
N ARG A 223 29.06 -5.31 8.73
CA ARG A 223 28.38 -6.55 9.12
C ARG A 223 28.94 -7.10 10.43
N LEU A 224 28.04 -7.39 11.36
CA LEU A 224 28.39 -8.05 12.63
C LEU A 224 28.35 -9.57 12.54
N GLY A 225 27.48 -10.14 11.70
CA GLY A 225 27.23 -11.59 11.66
C GLY A 225 26.26 -12.10 12.71
N LEU A 226 25.30 -11.26 13.11
CA LEU A 226 24.15 -11.64 13.94
C LEU A 226 22.94 -11.92 13.03
N SER A 227 22.22 -13.01 13.32
CA SER A 227 20.88 -13.26 12.76
C SER A 227 19.83 -12.98 13.83
N ARG A 228 18.66 -12.50 13.40
CA ARG A 228 17.51 -12.25 14.29
C ARG A 228 16.97 -13.55 14.87
N ALA A 229 16.55 -13.53 16.13
CA ALA A 229 15.70 -14.58 16.68
C ALA A 229 14.37 -14.69 15.87
N PRO A 230 13.69 -15.85 15.88
CA PRO A 230 12.41 -16.02 15.19
C PRO A 230 11.40 -14.94 15.58
N GLU A 231 10.61 -14.47 14.60
CA GLU A 231 9.66 -13.38 14.82
C GLU A 231 8.71 -13.68 15.99
N GLY A 232 8.71 -12.82 17.00
CA GLY A 232 7.77 -12.86 18.10
C GLY A 232 6.56 -11.98 17.82
N PHE A 233 5.39 -12.35 18.33
CA PHE A 233 4.21 -11.50 18.30
C PHE A 233 4.01 -10.85 19.66
N VAL A 234 3.98 -9.51 19.69
CA VAL A 234 3.69 -8.76 20.91
C VAL A 234 2.29 -8.17 20.81
N ARG A 235 1.38 -8.62 21.68
CA ARG A 235 0.04 -8.03 21.77
C ARG A 235 0.13 -6.61 22.30
N ARG A 236 -0.53 -5.69 21.60
CA ARG A 236 -0.60 -4.27 21.95
C ARG A 236 -1.95 -3.94 22.58
N GLY A 237 -1.98 -3.00 23.53
CA GLY A 237 -3.24 -2.43 23.99
C GLY A 237 -3.97 -1.71 22.85
N PRO A 238 -5.31 -1.47 22.92
CA PRO A 238 -6.05 -0.89 21.79
C PRO A 238 -5.51 0.44 21.26
N ALA A 239 -5.09 1.35 22.16
CA ALA A 239 -4.51 2.64 21.78
C ALA A 239 -3.12 2.48 21.16
N GLU A 240 -2.28 1.62 21.73
CA GLU A 240 -0.96 1.30 21.19
C GLU A 240 -1.07 0.61 19.82
N ALA A 241 -2.01 -0.32 19.67
CA ALA A 241 -2.26 -1.03 18.43
C ALA A 241 -2.62 -0.05 17.31
N LEU A 242 -3.48 0.93 17.59
CA LEU A 242 -3.83 1.99 16.64
C LEU A 242 -2.63 2.87 16.30
N TRP A 243 -1.83 3.24 17.31
CA TRP A 243 -0.60 4.02 17.11
C TRP A 243 0.40 3.28 16.23
N TYR A 244 0.74 2.03 16.58
CA TYR A 244 1.67 1.21 15.82
C TYR A 244 1.15 0.90 14.42
N ALA A 245 -0.15 0.66 14.23
CA ALA A 245 -0.73 0.48 12.90
C ALA A 245 -0.60 1.73 12.03
N THR A 246 -0.77 2.92 12.62
CA THR A 246 -0.56 4.21 11.94
C THR A 246 0.91 4.40 11.55
N VAL A 247 1.83 4.13 12.48
CA VAL A 247 3.29 4.19 12.23
C VAL A 247 3.69 3.21 11.12
N GLU A 248 3.19 1.98 11.18
CA GLU A 248 3.49 0.95 10.19
C GLU A 248 2.94 1.32 8.80
N THR A 249 1.74 1.90 8.75
CA THR A 249 1.17 2.44 7.51
C THR A 249 2.08 3.51 6.91
N GLY A 250 2.58 4.43 7.73
CA GLY A 250 3.55 5.45 7.29
C GLY A 250 4.88 4.84 6.81
N ASN A 251 5.37 3.79 7.47
CA ASN A 251 6.58 3.08 7.05
C ASN A 251 6.39 2.39 5.70
N ILE A 252 5.27 1.70 5.48
CA ILE A 252 4.94 1.06 4.21
C ILE A 252 4.90 2.12 3.09
N VAL A 253 4.22 3.25 3.32
CA VAL A 253 4.18 4.35 2.33
C VAL A 253 5.58 4.88 2.00
N ARG A 254 6.44 5.11 3.00
CA ARG A 254 7.83 5.56 2.77
C ARG A 254 8.65 4.54 1.98
N LEU A 255 8.50 3.25 2.30
CA LEU A 255 9.16 2.16 1.60
C LEU A 255 8.68 2.07 0.15
N THR A 256 7.38 2.23 -0.10
CA THR A 256 6.80 2.28 -1.45
C THR A 256 7.36 3.45 -2.25
N PHE A 257 7.45 4.66 -1.67
CA PHE A 257 8.11 5.79 -2.32
C PHE A 257 9.57 5.50 -2.66
N LYS A 258 10.34 4.96 -1.71
CA LYS A 258 11.75 4.59 -1.92
C LYS A 258 11.89 3.54 -3.03
N PHE A 259 11.04 2.52 -3.03
CA PHE A 259 11.03 1.47 -4.03
C PHE A 259 10.74 2.03 -5.44
N LEU A 260 9.73 2.88 -5.59
CA LEU A 260 9.43 3.53 -6.87
C LEU A 260 10.57 4.44 -7.33
N GLY A 261 11.13 5.27 -6.43
CA GLY A 261 12.28 6.13 -6.74
C GLY A 261 13.49 5.34 -7.22
N GLN A 262 13.76 4.19 -6.59
CA GLN A 262 14.81 3.27 -7.03
C GLN A 262 14.57 2.71 -8.43
N ILE A 263 13.33 2.42 -8.83
CA ILE A 263 13.07 2.00 -10.22
C ILE A 263 13.41 3.13 -11.21
N PHE A 264 12.99 4.37 -10.91
CA PHE A 264 13.27 5.51 -11.78
C PHE A 264 14.75 5.88 -11.87
N GLU A 265 15.51 5.64 -10.81
CA GLU A 265 16.96 5.88 -10.78
C GLU A 265 17.77 4.77 -11.50
N GLY A 266 17.13 3.74 -12.07
CA GLY A 266 17.80 2.60 -12.71
C GLY A 266 18.44 1.62 -11.71
N LYS A 267 18.01 1.76 -10.47
CA LYS A 267 18.52 1.14 -9.25
C LYS A 267 17.96 -0.30 -9.16
N ARG A 268 16.63 -0.39 -9.23
CA ARG A 268 15.91 -1.67 -9.24
C ARG A 268 15.34 -1.99 -10.60
N SER A 269 15.18 -3.29 -10.88
CA SER A 269 14.47 -3.75 -12.07
C SER A 269 12.97 -3.47 -11.93
N GLY A 270 12.35 -2.95 -13.00
CA GLY A 270 10.90 -2.82 -13.09
C GLY A 270 10.17 -4.17 -13.11
N GLU A 271 10.88 -5.27 -13.36
CA GLU A 271 10.35 -6.64 -13.33
C GLU A 271 9.89 -7.07 -11.93
N GLU A 272 10.34 -6.36 -10.88
CA GLU A 272 9.88 -6.60 -9.51
C GLU A 272 8.40 -6.20 -9.32
N LEU A 273 7.86 -5.31 -10.17
CA LEU A 273 6.45 -4.89 -10.13
C LEU A 273 5.52 -6.06 -10.45
N GLY A 274 4.68 -6.41 -9.49
CA GLY A 274 3.64 -7.42 -9.64
C GLY A 274 2.31 -6.83 -10.09
N GLY A 275 1.63 -7.54 -10.97
CA GLY A 275 0.29 -7.25 -11.46
C GLY A 275 -0.81 -8.06 -10.75
N PRO A 276 -2.03 -8.04 -11.33
CA PRO A 276 -3.19 -8.73 -10.76
C PRO A 276 -3.02 -10.24 -10.58
N LEU A 277 -2.25 -10.92 -11.43
CA LEU A 277 -2.07 -12.37 -11.36
C LEU A 277 -1.20 -12.74 -10.16
N ARG A 278 -0.12 -11.99 -9.92
CA ARG A 278 0.71 -12.17 -8.72
C ARG A 278 -0.09 -11.85 -7.45
N ILE A 279 -0.91 -10.80 -7.46
CA ILE A 279 -1.80 -10.50 -6.33
C ILE A 279 -2.76 -11.67 -6.07
N ALA A 280 -3.37 -12.25 -7.11
CA ALA A 280 -4.26 -13.40 -6.96
C ALA A 280 -3.55 -14.61 -6.35
N LYS A 281 -2.36 -14.95 -6.87
CA LYS A 281 -1.54 -16.05 -6.34
C LYS A 281 -1.16 -15.82 -4.88
N PHE A 282 -0.61 -14.65 -4.54
CA PHE A 282 -0.24 -14.35 -3.16
C PHE A 282 -1.45 -14.32 -2.21
N SER A 283 -2.60 -13.79 -2.67
CA SER A 283 -3.84 -13.85 -1.88
C SER A 283 -4.19 -15.29 -1.50
N ALA A 284 -4.10 -16.21 -2.45
CA ALA A 284 -4.42 -17.62 -2.26
C ALA A 284 -3.40 -18.34 -1.36
N GLU A 285 -2.11 -18.06 -1.54
CA GLU A 285 -1.03 -18.59 -0.71
C GLU A 285 -1.18 -18.10 0.73
N THR A 286 -1.35 -16.79 0.94
CA THR A 286 -1.54 -16.23 2.27
C THR A 286 -2.84 -16.68 2.93
N ALA A 287 -3.90 -16.96 2.18
CA ALA A 287 -5.12 -17.55 2.72
C ALA A 287 -4.89 -18.98 3.25
N LYS A 288 -3.98 -19.75 2.66
CA LYS A 288 -3.58 -21.07 3.17
C LYS A 288 -2.85 -20.96 4.51
N ASP A 289 -2.12 -19.86 4.74
CA ASP A 289 -1.47 -19.56 6.02
C ASP A 289 -2.47 -19.12 7.12
N GLY A 290 -3.73 -18.85 6.74
CA GLY A 290 -4.83 -18.57 7.64
C GLY A 290 -5.39 -17.15 7.52
N ILE A 291 -6.57 -16.94 8.12
CA ILE A 291 -7.31 -15.68 8.01
C ILE A 291 -6.55 -14.47 8.58
N ALA A 292 -5.73 -14.70 9.61
CA ALA A 292 -4.92 -13.67 10.24
C ALA A 292 -3.88 -13.10 9.26
N SER A 293 -3.16 -13.98 8.55
CA SER A 293 -2.22 -13.60 7.50
C SER A 293 -2.93 -12.90 6.33
N LEU A 294 -4.11 -13.40 5.94
CA LEU A 294 -4.91 -12.80 4.87
C LEU A 294 -5.37 -11.37 5.23
N ILE A 295 -5.72 -11.10 6.49
CA ILE A 295 -6.06 -9.76 6.99
C ILE A 295 -4.86 -8.81 6.85
N MET A 296 -3.66 -9.26 7.23
CA MET A 296 -2.44 -8.44 7.11
C MET A 296 -2.09 -8.16 5.66
N PHE A 297 -2.25 -9.15 4.78
CA PHE A 297 -2.06 -8.96 3.35
C PHE A 297 -3.09 -8.00 2.75
N MET A 298 -4.36 -8.10 3.16
CA MET A 298 -5.41 -7.16 2.79
C MET A 298 -5.08 -5.72 3.26
N ALA A 299 -4.56 -5.56 4.48
CA ALA A 299 -4.12 -4.25 4.98
C ALA A 299 -3.00 -3.68 4.10
N MET A 300 -1.98 -4.48 3.77
CA MET A 300 -0.88 -4.06 2.88
C MET A 300 -1.39 -3.66 1.49
N LEU A 301 -2.27 -4.47 0.88
CA LEU A 301 -2.87 -4.15 -0.42
C LEU A 301 -3.72 -2.88 -0.35
N SER A 302 -4.46 -2.67 0.73
CA SER A 302 -5.28 -1.46 0.93
C SER A 302 -4.41 -0.20 0.97
N ILE A 303 -3.28 -0.22 1.70
CA ILE A 303 -2.31 0.88 1.72
C ILE A 303 -1.79 1.16 0.31
N ASN A 304 -1.39 0.12 -0.43
CA ASN A 304 -0.88 0.28 -1.79
C ASN A 304 -1.96 0.81 -2.76
N LEU A 305 -3.21 0.35 -2.64
CA LEU A 305 -4.32 0.83 -3.46
C LEU A 305 -4.64 2.31 -3.15
N GLY A 306 -4.66 2.71 -1.87
CA GLY A 306 -4.79 4.11 -1.48
C GLY A 306 -3.62 4.96 -1.99
N PHE A 307 -2.40 4.46 -1.85
CA PHE A 307 -1.19 5.13 -2.32
C PHE A 307 -1.20 5.37 -3.84
N VAL A 308 -1.43 4.32 -4.63
CA VAL A 308 -1.42 4.40 -6.09
C VAL A 308 -2.50 5.37 -6.57
N ASN A 309 -3.71 5.32 -5.99
CA ASN A 309 -4.78 6.24 -6.37
C ASN A 309 -4.49 7.70 -6.01
N LEU A 310 -3.60 8.00 -5.05
CA LEU A 310 -3.17 9.38 -4.77
C LEU A 310 -2.05 9.87 -5.68
N LEU A 311 -1.45 9.02 -6.51
CA LEU A 311 -0.43 9.48 -7.45
C LEU A 311 -1.05 10.46 -8.46
N PRO A 312 -0.32 11.50 -8.89
CA PRO A 312 -0.81 12.52 -9.82
C PRO A 312 -0.83 12.00 -11.27
N VAL A 313 -1.40 10.82 -11.48
CA VAL A 313 -1.57 10.17 -12.78
C VAL A 313 -3.00 10.43 -13.23
N PRO A 314 -3.22 11.04 -14.41
CA PRO A 314 -4.58 11.21 -14.94
C PRO A 314 -5.29 9.85 -15.08
N MET A 315 -6.60 9.80 -14.85
CA MET A 315 -7.44 8.59 -14.66
C MET A 315 -7.49 8.04 -13.23
N LEU A 316 -6.51 8.36 -12.37
CA LEU A 316 -6.59 8.08 -10.93
C LEU A 316 -7.12 9.31 -10.18
N ASP A 317 -7.56 9.10 -8.93
CA ASP A 317 -8.06 10.16 -8.05
C ASP A 317 -7.05 11.30 -7.89
N GLY A 318 -5.77 10.98 -7.71
CA GLY A 318 -4.68 11.94 -7.59
C GLY A 318 -4.50 12.81 -8.82
N GLY A 319 -4.88 12.32 -10.01
CA GLY A 319 -4.94 13.13 -11.23
C GLY A 319 -6.03 14.20 -11.16
N HIS A 320 -7.23 13.87 -10.67
CA HIS A 320 -8.29 14.84 -10.41
C HIS A 320 -7.89 15.85 -9.33
N LEU A 321 -7.25 15.38 -8.25
CA LEU A 321 -6.71 16.25 -7.20
C LEU A 321 -5.67 17.22 -7.75
N ALA A 322 -4.80 16.79 -8.68
CA ALA A 322 -3.84 17.67 -9.34
C ALA A 322 -4.54 18.75 -10.18
N PHE A 323 -5.61 18.42 -10.89
CA PHE A 323 -6.42 19.41 -11.63
C PHE A 323 -7.10 20.41 -10.70
N TYR A 324 -7.61 19.95 -9.56
CA TYR A 324 -8.22 20.83 -8.55
C TYR A 324 -7.19 21.70 -7.83
N ALA A 325 -5.99 21.19 -7.56
CA ALA A 325 -4.88 21.97 -7.04
C ALA A 325 -4.49 23.10 -8.01
N TRP A 326 -4.43 22.80 -9.31
CA TRP A 326 -4.25 23.81 -10.35
C TRP A 326 -5.39 24.83 -10.35
N GLU A 327 -6.65 24.39 -10.33
CA GLU A 327 -7.81 25.29 -10.32
C GLU A 327 -7.79 26.24 -9.12
N ALA A 328 -7.44 25.74 -7.93
CA ALA A 328 -7.30 26.55 -6.72
C ALA A 328 -6.17 27.59 -6.82
N ALA A 329 -5.03 27.21 -7.42
CA ALA A 329 -3.88 28.10 -7.59
C ALA A 329 -4.08 29.15 -8.69
N ALA A 330 -4.68 28.75 -9.82
CA ALA A 330 -4.87 29.58 -11.00
C ALA A 330 -6.19 30.39 -10.97
N GLY A 331 -7.10 30.09 -10.04
CA GLY A 331 -8.44 30.69 -9.95
C GLY A 331 -9.38 30.29 -11.09
N ARG A 332 -8.98 29.36 -11.96
CA ARG A 332 -9.75 28.87 -13.10
C ARG A 332 -9.41 27.41 -13.44
N PRO A 333 -10.38 26.61 -13.88
CA PRO A 333 -10.13 25.22 -14.25
C PRO A 333 -9.27 25.13 -15.51
N LEU A 334 -8.61 23.97 -15.69
CA LEU A 334 -7.97 23.63 -16.96
C LEU A 334 -9.00 23.61 -18.09
N SER A 335 -8.58 24.00 -19.29
CA SER A 335 -9.45 23.92 -20.47
C SER A 335 -9.89 22.48 -20.72
N GLU A 336 -11.09 22.29 -21.27
CA GLU A 336 -11.64 20.96 -21.58
C GLU A 336 -10.65 20.15 -22.44
N ARG A 337 -9.99 20.79 -23.41
CA ARG A 337 -8.94 20.15 -24.23
C ARG A 337 -7.76 19.67 -23.40
N ALA A 338 -7.26 20.49 -22.47
CA ALA A 338 -6.13 20.10 -21.63
C ALA A 338 -6.48 18.92 -20.71
N GLN A 339 -7.70 18.91 -20.14
CA GLN A 339 -8.19 17.79 -19.35
C GLN A 339 -8.32 16.51 -20.20
N GLU A 340 -8.89 16.63 -21.40
CA GLU A 340 -9.03 15.51 -22.34
C GLU A 340 -7.68 14.91 -22.74
N TYR A 341 -6.68 15.74 -23.08
CA TYR A 341 -5.32 15.26 -23.34
C TYR A 341 -4.71 14.60 -22.10
N GLY A 342 -4.92 15.19 -20.92
CA GLY A 342 -4.51 14.60 -19.65
C GLY A 342 -5.06 13.18 -19.49
N PHE A 343 -6.38 13.00 -19.61
CA PHE A 343 -7.03 11.69 -19.50
C PHE A 343 -6.54 10.69 -20.55
N ARG A 344 -6.33 11.10 -21.80
CA ARG A 344 -5.83 10.23 -22.87
C ARG A 344 -4.41 9.75 -22.58
N ILE A 345 -3.53 10.65 -22.13
CA ILE A 345 -2.15 10.31 -21.75
C ILE A 345 -2.16 9.38 -20.53
N GLY A 346 -2.97 9.70 -19.51
CA GLY A 346 -3.11 8.85 -18.33
C GLY A 346 -3.63 7.46 -18.66
N LEU A 347 -4.66 7.34 -19.50
CA LEU A 347 -5.17 6.06 -19.98
C LEU A 347 -4.09 5.25 -20.70
N ALA A 348 -3.35 5.88 -21.62
CA ALA A 348 -2.26 5.22 -22.33
C ALA A 348 -1.16 4.73 -21.37
N LEU A 349 -0.82 5.52 -20.35
CA LEU A 349 0.15 5.16 -19.32
C LEU A 349 -0.34 3.98 -18.48
N VAL A 350 -1.57 4.03 -17.97
CA VAL A 350 -2.16 2.95 -17.16
C VAL A 350 -2.26 1.65 -17.97
N LEU A 351 -2.72 1.72 -19.22
CA LEU A 351 -2.79 0.53 -20.08
C LEU A 351 -1.41 -0.04 -20.39
N SER A 352 -0.41 0.81 -20.66
CA SER A 352 0.97 0.36 -20.88
C SER A 352 1.55 -0.30 -19.63
N LEU A 353 1.31 0.29 -18.46
CA LEU A 353 1.71 -0.29 -17.18
C LEU A 353 1.00 -1.63 -16.93
N MET A 354 -0.30 -1.74 -17.20
CA MET A 354 -1.06 -2.99 -17.07
C MET A 354 -0.48 -4.10 -17.95
N VAL A 355 -0.17 -3.80 -19.22
CA VAL A 355 0.48 -4.76 -20.12
C VAL A 355 1.85 -5.16 -19.58
N PHE A 356 2.65 -4.20 -19.13
CA PHE A 356 3.98 -4.44 -18.57
C PHE A 356 3.94 -5.33 -17.32
N VAL A 357 3.11 -5.00 -16.32
CA VAL A 357 3.03 -5.81 -15.09
C VAL A 357 2.39 -7.18 -15.34
N THR A 358 1.47 -7.28 -16.30
CA THR A 358 0.92 -8.58 -16.71
C THR A 358 2.00 -9.43 -17.37
N TRP A 359 2.85 -8.84 -18.21
CA TRP A 359 4.00 -9.54 -18.79
C TRP A 359 4.97 -10.02 -17.71
N ASN A 360 5.29 -9.17 -16.72
CA ASN A 360 6.11 -9.55 -15.57
C ASN A 360 5.50 -10.71 -14.79
N ASP A 361 4.18 -10.67 -14.57
CA ASP A 361 3.46 -11.75 -13.90
C ASP A 361 3.57 -13.07 -14.66
N LEU A 362 3.39 -13.05 -15.99
CA LEU A 362 3.47 -14.26 -16.82
C LEU A 362 4.88 -14.88 -16.78
N ASN A 363 5.91 -14.05 -16.79
CA ASN A 363 7.30 -14.49 -16.64
C ASN A 363 7.56 -15.06 -15.24
N TYR A 364 7.11 -14.37 -14.19
CA TYR A 364 7.24 -14.83 -12.80
C TYR A 364 6.53 -16.17 -12.57
N LEU A 365 5.38 -16.38 -13.21
CA LEU A 365 4.60 -17.62 -13.12
C LEU A 365 5.13 -18.73 -14.04
N ASN A 366 6.19 -18.49 -14.81
CA ASN A 366 6.78 -19.45 -15.75
C ASN A 366 5.79 -20.04 -16.76
N ILE A 367 4.77 -19.29 -17.17
CA ILE A 367 3.68 -19.80 -18.04
C ILE A 367 4.20 -20.16 -19.45
N PHE A 368 5.32 -19.56 -19.89
CA PHE A 368 5.89 -19.77 -21.23
C PHE A 368 7.18 -20.58 -21.25
N ASN A 369 7.61 -21.17 -20.13
CA ASN A 369 8.67 -22.17 -20.15
C ASN A 369 8.08 -23.52 -20.61
N PHE A 370 7.90 -23.66 -21.92
CA PHE A 370 7.92 -24.98 -22.56
C PHE A 370 9.38 -25.43 -22.53
N GLY A 371 9.68 -26.46 -21.72
CA GLY A 371 11.03 -26.94 -21.48
C GLY A 371 11.81 -27.38 -22.71
#